data_AF-A0A1S3Z5M8-F1
#
_entry.id   AF-A0A1S3Z5M8-F1
#
_cell.length_a   1.000
_cell.length_b   1.000
_cell.length_c   1.000
_cell.angle_alpha   90.00
_cell.angle_beta   90.00
_cell.angle_gamma   90.00
#
_symmetry.space_group_name_H-M   'P 1'
#
loop_
_entity.id
_entity.type
_entity.pdbx_description
1 polymer ?
#
loop_
_entity_poly.entity_id
_entity_poly.type
_entity_poly.pdbx_seq_one_letter_code
_entity_poly.pdbx_strand_id
1 'polypeptide(L)'
;MEMAISLILVAAIFTALFSLAALVPPVESQIPPSSGQQNQNSVMFELQEAKLKIARLESILDESMPSLNAKSQYIREAEKKIEDISVEIDNLTTALSKLQMAEIVSEQWIQIQQLEQAVQMAEMRTLKVKRQLRSSKCPFVKFIKNVFGNHLETLKGILHPYGSYSKADPNSYWDQALHHIQRTFASARQYHYELITTQLQKFVKHEIERNEFPAALANEEVVFLVASALIVFPILSVFMLLFSHLS
;
A
#
# COMPACT_ATOMS: atom_id res chain seq x y z
N MET A 1 -9.12 -4.38 44.96
CA MET A 1 -9.09 -3.18 45.82
C MET A 1 -10.45 -2.50 45.92
N GLU A 2 -11.28 -2.50 44.87
CA GLU A 2 -12.63 -1.91 44.83
C GLU A 2 -13.61 -2.43 45.91
N MET A 3 -13.69 -3.76 46.12
CA MET A 3 -14.61 -4.34 47.11
C MET A 3 -14.25 -4.02 48.57
N ALA A 4 -12.96 -3.81 48.87
CA ALA A 4 -12.51 -3.50 50.23
C ALA A 4 -12.92 -2.08 50.64
N ILE A 5 -12.92 -1.14 49.70
CA ILE A 5 -13.29 0.26 49.94
C ILE A 5 -14.80 0.37 50.24
N SER A 6 -15.63 -0.41 49.52
CA SER A 6 -17.08 -0.43 49.75
C SER A 6 -17.46 -0.99 51.12
N LEU A 7 -16.76 -2.04 51.61
CA LEU A 7 -17.04 -2.64 52.92
C LEU A 7 -16.67 -1.70 54.08
N ILE A 8 -15.57 -0.95 53.94
CA ILE A 8 -15.10 0.02 54.94
C ILE A 8 -16.06 1.21 55.03
N LEU A 9 -16.59 1.69 53.90
CA LEU A 9 -17.58 2.77 53.85
C LEU A 9 -18.90 2.37 54.54
N VAL A 10 -19.38 1.14 54.30
CA VAL A 10 -20.61 0.64 54.94
C VAL A 10 -20.41 0.49 56.46
N ALA A 11 -19.26 -0.02 56.90
CA ALA A 11 -18.93 -0.14 58.32
C ALA A 11 -18.83 1.24 59.02
N ALA A 12 -18.25 2.24 58.36
CA ALA A 12 -18.13 3.60 58.90
C ALA A 12 -19.48 4.33 59.02
N ILE A 13 -20.40 4.09 58.08
CA ILE A 13 -21.76 4.64 58.14
C ILE A 13 -22.54 3.98 59.29
N PHE A 14 -22.34 2.68 59.51
CA PHE A 14 -23.02 1.94 60.58
C PHE A 14 -22.53 2.35 61.97
N THR A 15 -21.24 2.60 62.15
CA THR A 15 -20.70 3.09 63.43
C THR A 15 -21.12 4.54 63.72
N ALA A 16 -21.19 5.40 62.70
CA ALA A 16 -21.66 6.78 62.85
C ALA A 16 -23.16 6.85 63.26
N LEU A 17 -24.00 5.96 62.72
CA LEU A 17 -25.41 5.86 63.11
C LEU A 17 -25.59 5.31 64.54
N PHE A 18 -24.73 4.39 64.97
CA PHE A 18 -24.78 3.82 66.32
C PHE A 18 -24.28 4.81 67.39
N SER A 19 -23.32 5.67 67.07
CA SER A 19 -22.85 6.73 67.97
C SER A 19 -23.86 7.87 68.15
N LEU A 20 -24.74 8.12 67.18
CA LEU A 20 -25.77 9.16 67.30
C LEU A 20 -26.96 8.73 68.17
N ALA A 21 -27.22 7.42 68.28
CA ALA A 21 -28.26 6.86 69.15
C ALA A 21 -27.85 6.76 70.63
N ALA A 22 -26.56 6.95 70.96
CA ALA A 22 -26.01 6.76 72.31
C ALA A 22 -25.96 8.03 73.18
N LEU A 23 -26.46 9.17 72.71
CA LEU A 23 -26.48 10.42 73.47
C LEU A 23 -27.89 10.79 73.94
N VAL A 24 -28.50 9.92 74.75
CA VAL A 24 -29.66 10.26 75.58
C VAL A 24 -29.29 9.95 77.03
N PRO A 25 -29.10 10.96 77.91
CA PRO A 25 -28.84 10.69 79.32
C PRO A 25 -30.13 10.24 80.04
N PRO A 26 -30.03 9.40 81.09
CA PRO A 26 -31.18 9.02 81.89
C PRO A 26 -31.50 10.17 82.85
N VAL A 27 -32.63 10.86 82.62
CA VAL A 27 -33.15 11.84 83.58
C VAL A 27 -34.02 11.13 84.60
N GLU A 28 -33.44 10.97 85.78
CA GLU A 28 -34.07 10.47 86.98
C GLU A 28 -35.02 11.53 87.57
N SER A 29 -36.18 11.06 88.00
CA SER A 29 -37.33 11.84 88.47
C SER A 29 -37.10 12.46 89.84
N GLN A 30 -37.12 13.80 89.95
CA GLN A 30 -37.49 14.50 91.19
C GLN A 30 -38.24 15.82 90.90
N ILE A 31 -39.41 15.98 91.52
CA ILE A 31 -40.26 17.18 91.66
C ILE A 31 -39.85 17.83 93.02
N PRO A 32 -39.71 19.16 93.25
CA PRO A 32 -40.74 20.23 93.08
C PRO A 32 -40.16 21.66 92.77
N PRO A 33 -40.89 22.79 92.93
CA PRO A 33 -42.12 23.21 92.24
C PRO A 33 -41.97 24.59 91.51
N SER A 34 -42.99 24.95 90.71
CA SER A 34 -43.37 26.33 90.30
C SER A 34 -42.66 26.99 89.10
N SER A 35 -43.29 26.86 87.91
CA SER A 35 -43.43 27.89 86.83
C SER A 35 -43.89 27.28 85.49
N GLY A 36 -45.01 26.53 85.49
CA GLY A 36 -45.43 25.66 84.38
C GLY A 36 -46.07 26.31 83.14
N GLN A 37 -46.23 27.63 83.09
CA GLN A 37 -47.04 28.27 82.02
C GLN A 37 -46.23 28.90 80.87
N GLN A 38 -44.99 29.35 81.10
CA GLN A 38 -44.23 30.05 80.06
C GLN A 38 -43.55 29.09 79.06
N ASN A 39 -43.06 27.94 79.54
CA ASN A 39 -42.37 26.93 78.72
C ASN A 39 -43.32 26.20 77.76
N GLN A 40 -44.57 25.92 78.19
CA GLN A 40 -45.56 25.26 77.35
C GLN A 40 -45.98 26.10 76.13
N ASN A 41 -46.04 27.42 76.29
CA ASN A 41 -46.38 28.34 75.20
C ASN A 41 -45.25 28.43 74.15
N SER A 42 -43.98 28.35 74.57
CA SER A 42 -42.82 28.33 73.66
C SER A 42 -42.80 27.06 72.80
N VAL A 43 -42.97 25.91 73.44
CA VAL A 43 -43.00 24.60 72.74
C VAL A 43 -44.19 24.52 71.78
N MET A 44 -45.34 25.09 72.17
CA MET A 44 -46.52 25.17 71.30
C MET A 44 -46.25 26.03 70.04
N PHE A 45 -45.54 27.15 70.19
CA PHE A 45 -45.20 28.02 69.07
C PHE A 45 -44.24 27.34 68.09
N GLU A 46 -43.18 26.70 68.58
CA GLU A 46 -42.25 25.93 67.74
C GLU A 46 -42.94 24.76 67.02
N LEU A 47 -43.88 24.08 67.68
CA LEU A 47 -44.67 23.02 67.07
C LEU A 47 -45.54 23.54 65.92
N GLN A 48 -46.16 24.71 66.08
CA GLN A 48 -46.93 25.33 64.99
C GLN A 48 -46.03 25.75 63.83
N GLU A 49 -44.85 26.32 64.11
CA GLU A 49 -43.88 26.67 63.08
C GLU A 49 -43.40 25.42 62.31
N ALA A 50 -43.08 24.34 63.03
CA ALA A 50 -42.71 23.06 62.43
C ALA A 50 -43.83 22.49 61.56
N LYS A 51 -45.08 22.56 62.01
CA LYS A 51 -46.25 22.17 61.20
C LYS A 51 -46.35 22.97 59.91
N LEU A 52 -46.16 24.28 59.96
CA LEU A 52 -46.19 25.13 58.77
C LEU A 52 -45.07 24.77 57.79
N LYS A 53 -43.86 24.50 58.31
CA LYS A 53 -42.71 24.06 57.49
C LYS A 53 -42.98 22.71 56.83
N ILE A 54 -43.59 21.76 57.55
CA ILE A 54 -43.99 20.46 56.98
C ILE A 54 -45.00 20.66 55.85
N ALA A 55 -46.07 21.42 56.07
CA ALA A 55 -47.08 21.68 55.05
C ALA A 55 -46.49 22.35 53.79
N ARG A 56 -45.52 23.27 53.97
CA ARG A 56 -44.80 23.89 52.85
C ARG A 56 -43.95 22.88 52.09
N LEU A 57 -43.23 22.00 52.79
CA LEU A 57 -42.42 20.96 52.15
C LEU A 57 -43.28 19.95 51.40
N GLU A 58 -44.43 19.56 51.96
CA GLU A 58 -45.42 18.70 51.30
C GLU A 58 -45.93 19.36 50.01
N SER A 59 -46.27 20.66 50.06
CA SER A 59 -46.69 21.40 48.87
C SER A 59 -45.60 21.48 47.79
N ILE A 60 -44.34 21.71 48.17
CA ILE A 60 -43.22 21.73 47.21
C ILE A 60 -42.98 20.34 46.63
N LEU A 61 -43.10 19.30 47.44
CA LEU A 61 -42.97 17.92 46.99
C LEU A 61 -44.06 17.56 45.97
N ASP A 62 -45.31 17.87 46.30
CA ASP A 62 -46.48 17.62 45.43
C ASP A 62 -46.39 18.38 44.10
N GLU A 63 -45.83 19.60 44.10
CA GLU A 63 -45.61 20.36 42.85
C GLU A 63 -44.41 19.83 42.05
N SER A 64 -43.34 19.38 42.73
CA SER A 64 -42.13 18.91 42.06
C SER A 64 -42.28 17.51 41.43
N MET A 65 -43.10 16.63 42.03
CA MET A 65 -43.34 15.26 41.57
C MET A 65 -43.84 15.18 40.10
N PRO A 66 -44.91 15.87 39.68
CA PRO A 66 -45.39 15.81 38.31
C PRO A 66 -44.42 16.43 37.31
N SER A 67 -43.71 17.51 37.69
CA SER A 67 -42.68 18.15 36.86
C SER A 67 -41.52 17.19 36.56
N LEU A 68 -41.07 16.47 37.57
CA LEU A 68 -39.98 15.49 37.45
C LEU A 68 -40.42 14.28 36.61
N ASN A 69 -41.66 13.83 36.77
CA ASN A 69 -42.25 12.77 35.94
C ASN A 69 -42.35 13.19 34.46
N ALA A 70 -42.80 14.43 34.18
CA ALA A 70 -42.86 14.95 32.82
C ALA A 70 -41.46 15.00 32.17
N LYS A 71 -40.44 15.49 32.89
CA LYS A 71 -39.05 15.48 32.42
C LYS A 71 -38.54 14.06 32.16
N SER A 72 -38.87 13.10 33.04
CA SER A 72 -38.51 11.69 32.83
C SER A 72 -39.13 11.12 31.55
N GLN A 73 -40.37 11.49 31.22
CA GLN A 73 -41.00 11.10 29.96
C GLN A 73 -40.33 11.72 28.74
N TYR A 74 -40.02 13.03 28.78
CA TYR A 74 -39.30 13.70 27.70
C TYR A 74 -37.93 13.07 27.42
N ILE A 75 -37.18 12.74 28.48
CA ILE A 75 -35.88 12.05 28.35
C ILE A 75 -36.07 10.71 27.66
N ARG A 76 -37.05 9.91 28.09
CA ARG A 76 -37.31 8.59 27.52
C ARG A 76 -37.69 8.66 26.04
N GLU A 77 -38.45 9.69 25.64
CA GLU A 77 -38.80 9.90 24.24
C GLU A 77 -37.58 10.36 23.41
N ALA A 78 -36.72 11.20 23.98
CA ALA A 78 -35.47 11.61 23.34
C ALA A 78 -34.50 10.43 23.16
N GLU A 79 -34.35 9.58 24.19
CA GLU A 79 -33.56 8.35 24.13
C GLU A 79 -34.06 7.42 23.02
N LYS A 80 -35.38 7.24 22.91
CA LYS A 80 -35.97 6.44 21.83
C LYS A 80 -35.64 7.01 20.44
N LYS A 81 -35.76 8.33 20.25
CA LYS A 81 -35.41 8.96 18.96
C LYS A 81 -33.93 8.83 18.63
N ILE A 82 -33.06 8.92 19.63
CA ILE A 82 -31.61 8.69 19.46
C ILE A 82 -31.35 7.25 19.02
N GLU A 83 -32.01 6.27 19.66
CA GLU A 83 -31.91 4.86 19.29
C GLU A 83 -32.39 4.62 17.85
N ASP A 84 -33.56 5.14 17.49
CA ASP A 84 -34.13 5.01 16.14
C ASP A 84 -33.17 5.59 15.07
N ILE A 85 -32.59 6.78 15.32
CA ILE A 85 -31.61 7.41 14.43
C ILE A 85 -30.30 6.60 14.39
N SER A 86 -29.85 6.04 15.51
CA SER A 86 -28.64 5.20 15.56
C SER A 86 -28.80 3.97 14.67
N VAL A 87 -29.96 3.29 14.75
CA VAL A 87 -30.28 2.15 13.90
C VAL A 87 -30.32 2.57 12.42
N GLU A 88 -30.87 3.74 12.10
CA GLU A 88 -30.89 4.25 10.73
C GLU A 88 -29.47 4.54 10.19
N ILE A 89 -28.61 5.15 11.00
CA ILE A 89 -27.19 5.38 10.68
C ILE A 89 -26.47 4.06 10.39
N ASP A 90 -26.67 3.03 11.22
CA ASP A 90 -26.01 1.74 11.03
C ASP A 90 -26.48 1.04 9.74
N ASN A 91 -27.77 1.13 9.44
CA ASN A 91 -28.35 0.61 8.21
C ASN A 91 -27.80 1.33 6.97
N LEU A 92 -27.75 2.66 7.00
CA LEU A 92 -27.20 3.47 5.91
C LEU A 92 -25.70 3.22 5.72
N THR A 93 -24.93 3.12 6.80
CA THR A 93 -23.49 2.82 6.77
C THR A 93 -23.22 1.45 6.15
N THR A 94 -24.03 0.45 6.49
CA THR A 94 -23.95 -0.90 5.92
C THR A 94 -24.31 -0.89 4.43
N ALA A 95 -25.37 -0.16 4.03
CA ALA A 95 -25.76 -0.04 2.64
C ALA A 95 -24.68 0.65 1.79
N LEU A 96 -24.10 1.75 2.30
CA LEU A 96 -23.02 2.48 1.64
C LEU A 96 -21.78 1.59 1.45
N SER A 97 -21.40 0.85 2.49
CA SER A 97 -20.28 -0.10 2.41
C SER A 97 -20.49 -1.17 1.34
N LYS A 98 -21.72 -1.72 1.23
CA LYS A 98 -22.06 -2.71 0.20
C LYS A 98 -21.95 -2.13 -1.22
N LEU A 99 -22.46 -0.92 -1.43
CA LEU A 99 -22.39 -0.24 -2.73
C LEU A 99 -20.95 0.08 -3.11
N GLN A 100 -20.18 0.65 -2.20
CA GLN A 100 -18.77 0.99 -2.42
C GLN A 100 -17.94 -0.25 -2.78
N MET A 101 -18.17 -1.37 -2.09
CA MET A 101 -17.48 -2.62 -2.42
C MET A 101 -17.88 -3.16 -3.79
N ALA A 102 -19.16 -3.09 -4.16
CA ALA A 102 -19.63 -3.55 -5.47
C ALA A 102 -19.06 -2.68 -6.62
N GLU A 103 -19.06 -1.36 -6.45
CA GLU A 103 -18.54 -0.40 -7.43
C GLU A 103 -17.03 -0.57 -7.62
N ILE A 104 -16.24 -0.54 -6.54
CA ILE A 104 -14.78 -0.70 -6.59
C ILE A 104 -14.41 -2.06 -7.18
N VAL A 105 -15.04 -3.15 -6.75
CA VAL A 105 -14.75 -4.49 -7.27
C VAL A 105 -15.08 -4.56 -8.76
N SER A 106 -16.17 -3.95 -9.22
CA SER A 106 -16.55 -3.98 -10.64
C SER A 106 -15.61 -3.17 -11.54
N GLU A 107 -15.24 -1.94 -11.15
CA GLU A 107 -14.36 -1.09 -11.95
C GLU A 107 -12.92 -1.63 -11.99
N GLN A 108 -12.40 -2.06 -10.84
CA GLN A 108 -11.05 -2.62 -10.75
C GLN A 108 -10.97 -3.96 -11.51
N TRP A 109 -12.04 -4.77 -11.50
CA TRP A 109 -12.06 -6.04 -12.21
C TRP A 109 -11.95 -5.86 -13.73
N ILE A 110 -12.66 -4.89 -14.30
CA ILE A 110 -12.58 -4.59 -15.74
C ILE A 110 -11.15 -4.15 -16.12
N GLN A 111 -10.52 -3.30 -15.29
CA GLN A 111 -9.14 -2.86 -15.52
C GLN A 111 -8.14 -4.02 -15.43
N ILE A 112 -8.29 -4.92 -14.45
CA ILE A 112 -7.45 -6.11 -14.31
C ILE A 112 -7.59 -7.01 -15.54
N GLN A 113 -8.82 -7.26 -16.01
CA GLN A 113 -9.05 -8.09 -17.20
C GLN A 113 -8.45 -7.48 -18.47
N GLN A 114 -8.56 -6.15 -18.66
CA GLN A 114 -7.93 -5.46 -19.77
C GLN A 114 -6.40 -5.55 -19.70
N LEU A 115 -5.83 -5.39 -18.51
CA LEU A 115 -4.39 -5.51 -18.30
C LEU A 115 -3.89 -6.93 -18.56
N GLU A 116 -4.61 -7.94 -18.08
CA GLU A 116 -4.31 -9.36 -18.31
C GLU A 116 -4.29 -9.67 -19.82
N GLN A 117 -5.31 -9.21 -20.55
CA GLN A 117 -5.37 -9.37 -22.00
C GLN A 117 -4.23 -8.63 -22.72
N ALA A 118 -3.89 -7.41 -22.28
CA ALA A 118 -2.79 -6.63 -22.84
C ALA A 118 -1.44 -7.32 -22.64
N VAL A 119 -1.21 -7.90 -21.45
CA VAL A 119 0.00 -8.68 -21.13
C VAL A 119 0.08 -9.92 -22.02
N GLN A 120 -0.99 -10.71 -22.12
CA GLN A 120 -1.01 -11.90 -22.99
C GLN A 120 -0.74 -11.55 -24.46
N MET A 121 -1.33 -10.45 -24.96
CA MET A 121 -1.05 -9.97 -26.32
C MET A 121 0.40 -9.51 -26.49
N ALA A 122 0.98 -8.84 -25.50
CA ALA A 122 2.39 -8.43 -25.51
C ALA A 122 3.32 -9.64 -25.53
N GLU A 123 3.07 -10.66 -24.70
CA GLU A 123 3.82 -11.93 -24.70
C GLU A 123 3.72 -12.65 -26.06
N MET A 124 2.53 -12.71 -26.65
CA MET A 124 2.36 -13.30 -27.98
C MET A 124 3.14 -12.53 -29.06
N ARG A 125 3.19 -11.19 -28.97
CA ARG A 125 3.99 -10.35 -29.88
C ARG A 125 5.48 -10.58 -29.69
N THR A 126 5.98 -10.62 -28.45
CA THR A 126 7.41 -10.87 -28.18
C THR A 126 7.83 -12.26 -28.63
N LEU A 127 6.98 -13.28 -28.44
CA LEU A 127 7.21 -14.63 -28.96
C LEU A 127 7.24 -14.65 -30.50
N LYS A 128 6.34 -13.90 -31.17
CA LYS A 128 6.37 -13.76 -32.64
C LYS A 128 7.64 -13.08 -33.12
N VAL A 129 8.07 -11.98 -32.50
CA VAL A 129 9.32 -11.28 -32.83
C VAL A 129 10.52 -12.21 -32.61
N LYS A 130 10.57 -12.92 -31.48
CA LYS A 130 11.63 -13.90 -31.17
C LYS A 130 11.66 -15.05 -32.16
N ARG A 131 10.48 -15.55 -32.59
CA ARG A 131 10.38 -16.60 -33.60
C ARG A 131 10.81 -16.09 -34.96
N GLN A 132 10.30 -14.92 -35.37
CA GLN A 132 10.70 -14.24 -36.58
C GLN A 132 12.20 -14.08 -36.59
N LEU A 133 12.82 -13.41 -35.62
CA LEU A 133 14.27 -13.29 -35.50
C LEU A 133 15.03 -14.63 -35.56
N ARG A 134 14.52 -15.71 -34.96
CA ARG A 134 15.10 -17.07 -35.08
C ARG A 134 14.89 -17.73 -36.45
N SER A 135 13.78 -17.46 -37.12
CA SER A 135 13.43 -17.97 -38.45
C SER A 135 13.75 -16.98 -39.58
N SER A 136 14.28 -15.80 -39.25
CA SER A 136 14.17 -14.64 -40.11
C SER A 136 15.12 -14.78 -41.27
N LYS A 137 14.50 -14.74 -42.45
CA LYS A 137 15.05 -14.37 -43.75
C LYS A 137 15.51 -12.90 -43.79
N CYS A 138 15.97 -12.34 -42.67
CA CYS A 138 16.53 -10.99 -42.62
C CYS A 138 17.82 -11.00 -43.44
N PRO A 139 17.93 -10.17 -44.49
CA PRO A 139 19.13 -10.10 -45.30
C PRO A 139 20.36 -9.86 -44.44
N PHE A 140 20.23 -9.06 -43.38
CA PHE A 140 21.31 -8.79 -42.43
C PHE A 140 21.70 -10.03 -41.62
N VAL A 141 20.77 -10.72 -40.93
CA VAL A 141 21.11 -11.94 -40.18
C VAL A 141 21.67 -13.04 -41.09
N LYS A 142 21.13 -13.16 -42.31
CA LYS A 142 21.65 -14.07 -43.34
C LYS A 142 23.05 -13.66 -43.81
N PHE A 143 23.30 -12.37 -44.01
CA PHE A 143 24.60 -11.80 -44.34
C PHE A 143 25.62 -12.07 -43.23
N ILE A 144 25.29 -11.81 -41.96
CA ILE A 144 26.13 -12.16 -40.81
C ILE A 144 26.40 -13.66 -40.80
N LYS A 145 25.36 -14.51 -40.91
CA LYS A 145 25.56 -15.96 -40.95
C LYS A 145 26.45 -16.41 -42.12
N ASN A 146 26.33 -15.79 -43.29
CA ASN A 146 27.08 -16.15 -44.49
C ASN A 146 28.53 -15.63 -44.46
N VAL A 147 28.73 -14.37 -44.07
CA VAL A 147 30.05 -13.76 -43.89
C VAL A 147 30.80 -14.50 -42.79
N PHE A 148 30.21 -14.66 -41.60
CA PHE A 148 30.92 -15.27 -40.48
C PHE A 148 30.95 -16.79 -40.50
N GLY A 149 30.01 -17.47 -41.17
CA GLY A 149 30.06 -18.92 -41.34
C GLY A 149 31.08 -19.32 -42.39
N ASN A 150 30.92 -18.82 -43.62
CA ASN A 150 31.71 -19.29 -44.75
C ASN A 150 33.07 -18.59 -44.83
N HIS A 151 33.15 -17.27 -44.60
CA HIS A 151 34.46 -16.59 -44.69
C HIS A 151 35.37 -16.91 -43.51
N LEU A 152 34.84 -17.19 -42.31
CA LEU A 152 35.69 -17.57 -41.16
C LEU A 152 36.28 -18.98 -41.36
N GLU A 153 35.51 -19.93 -41.89
CA GLU A 153 36.04 -21.24 -42.28
C GLU A 153 37.00 -21.15 -43.46
N THR A 154 36.71 -20.29 -44.44
CA THR A 154 37.61 -20.02 -45.57
C THR A 154 38.91 -19.33 -45.09
N LEU A 155 38.84 -18.41 -44.13
CA LEU A 155 40.00 -17.79 -43.49
C LEU A 155 40.85 -18.83 -42.76
N LYS A 156 40.19 -19.70 -42.00
CA LYS A 156 40.84 -20.78 -41.26
C LYS A 156 41.55 -21.72 -42.22
N GLY A 157 40.95 -22.01 -43.38
CA GLY A 157 41.56 -22.79 -44.45
C GLY A 157 42.72 -22.08 -45.17
N ILE A 158 42.62 -20.77 -45.43
CA ILE A 158 43.67 -19.95 -46.08
C ILE A 158 44.84 -19.67 -45.15
N LEU A 159 44.61 -19.56 -43.84
CA LEU A 159 45.64 -19.32 -42.83
C LEU A 159 46.31 -20.62 -42.37
N HIS A 160 45.69 -21.77 -42.64
CA HIS A 160 46.22 -23.11 -42.34
C HIS A 160 47.63 -23.37 -42.90
N PRO A 161 48.01 -22.92 -44.13
CA PRO A 161 49.35 -23.07 -44.67
C PRO A 161 50.36 -22.03 -44.15
N TYR A 162 49.90 -20.85 -43.71
CA TYR A 162 50.76 -19.79 -43.16
C TYR A 162 51.10 -20.01 -41.67
N GLY A 163 50.41 -20.93 -41.00
CA GLY A 163 50.61 -21.30 -39.59
C GLY A 163 51.50 -22.52 -39.35
N SER A 164 52.28 -22.98 -40.34
CA SER A 164 53.16 -24.15 -40.14
C SER A 164 54.60 -23.92 -40.61
N TYR A 165 55.36 -23.24 -39.76
CA TYR A 165 56.70 -23.71 -39.43
C TYR A 165 56.86 -23.73 -37.91
N SER A 166 57.20 -24.93 -37.42
CA SER A 166 57.61 -25.28 -36.06
C SER A 166 56.51 -25.55 -35.02
N LYS A 167 56.41 -26.84 -34.69
CA LYS A 167 55.57 -27.48 -33.66
C LYS A 167 56.03 -27.15 -32.21
N ALA A 168 56.69 -26.00 -32.01
CA ALA A 168 57.36 -25.66 -30.75
C ALA A 168 57.06 -24.25 -30.20
N ASP A 169 56.29 -23.39 -30.90
CA ASP A 169 55.98 -22.04 -30.40
C ASP A 169 54.52 -21.91 -29.95
N PRO A 170 54.22 -21.98 -28.64
CA PRO A 170 52.88 -21.74 -28.08
C PRO A 170 52.41 -20.27 -28.19
N ASN A 171 53.17 -19.43 -28.91
CA ASN A 171 52.93 -17.99 -29.08
C ASN A 171 52.68 -17.61 -30.55
N SER A 172 52.03 -18.50 -31.32
CA SER A 172 51.56 -18.18 -32.67
C SER A 172 50.59 -17.00 -32.61
N TYR A 173 51.09 -15.84 -33.03
CA TYR A 173 50.35 -14.58 -33.12
C TYR A 173 48.99 -14.77 -33.82
N TRP A 174 48.92 -15.68 -34.80
CA TRP A 174 47.72 -16.00 -35.56
C TRP A 174 46.70 -16.83 -34.80
N ASP A 175 47.11 -17.84 -34.04
CA ASP A 175 46.19 -18.60 -33.18
C ASP A 175 45.66 -17.74 -32.05
N GLN A 176 46.51 -16.88 -31.48
CA GLN A 176 46.11 -15.93 -30.46
C GLN A 176 45.17 -14.86 -31.03
N ALA A 177 45.46 -14.31 -32.22
CA ALA A 177 44.59 -13.36 -32.90
C ALA A 177 43.24 -13.97 -33.29
N LEU A 178 43.23 -15.19 -33.84
CA LEU A 178 41.99 -15.92 -34.15
C LEU A 178 41.17 -16.20 -32.90
N HIS A 179 41.83 -16.62 -31.80
CA HIS A 179 41.16 -16.85 -30.53
C HIS A 179 40.59 -15.55 -29.94
N HIS A 180 41.32 -14.43 -30.02
CA HIS A 180 40.81 -13.12 -29.57
C HIS A 180 39.63 -12.65 -30.41
N ILE A 181 39.67 -12.85 -31.73
CA ILE A 181 38.54 -12.55 -32.63
C ILE A 181 37.33 -13.42 -32.27
N GLN A 182 37.53 -14.71 -32.04
CA GLN A 182 36.45 -15.61 -31.61
C GLN A 182 35.87 -15.25 -30.24
N ARG A 183 36.72 -14.85 -29.29
CA ARG A 183 36.31 -14.44 -27.93
C ARG A 183 35.56 -13.11 -27.95
N THR A 184 36.11 -12.10 -28.61
CA THR A 184 35.45 -10.79 -28.77
C THR A 184 34.14 -10.93 -29.53
N PHE A 185 34.05 -11.84 -30.50
CA PHE A 185 32.81 -12.15 -31.20
C PHE A 185 31.79 -12.92 -30.34
N ALA A 186 32.21 -13.90 -29.55
CA ALA A 186 31.32 -14.61 -28.62
C ALA A 186 30.74 -13.64 -27.58
N SER A 187 31.57 -12.74 -27.06
CA SER A 187 31.13 -11.65 -26.19
C SER A 187 30.20 -10.69 -26.93
N ALA A 188 30.55 -10.23 -28.14
CA ALA A 188 29.70 -9.37 -28.95
C ALA A 188 28.33 -10.02 -29.22
N ARG A 189 28.28 -11.32 -29.52
CA ARG A 189 27.05 -12.11 -29.74
C ARG A 189 26.19 -12.24 -28.48
N GLN A 190 26.80 -12.35 -27.30
CA GLN A 190 26.11 -12.43 -26.02
C GLN A 190 25.56 -11.07 -25.57
N TYR A 191 26.29 -9.97 -25.81
CA TYR A 191 25.82 -8.61 -25.56
C TYR A 191 24.87 -8.08 -26.65
N HIS A 192 24.91 -8.65 -27.87
CA HIS A 192 24.19 -8.16 -29.04
C HIS A 192 22.67 -8.29 -29.00
N TYR A 193 22.10 -9.23 -28.22
CA TYR A 193 20.66 -9.52 -28.37
C TYR A 193 19.76 -8.79 -27.37
N GLU A 194 20.28 -8.46 -26.18
CA GLU A 194 19.44 -7.98 -25.08
C GLU A 194 19.84 -6.58 -24.59
N LEU A 195 21.14 -6.25 -24.58
CA LEU A 195 21.61 -4.95 -24.10
C LEU A 195 21.86 -3.95 -25.24
N ILE A 196 22.55 -4.38 -26.30
CA ILE A 196 23.02 -3.48 -27.36
C ILE A 196 21.94 -3.14 -28.39
N THR A 197 21.14 -4.11 -28.85
CA THR A 197 19.97 -3.82 -29.72
C THR A 197 18.98 -2.93 -29.00
N THR A 198 18.66 -3.20 -27.73
CA THR A 198 17.66 -2.45 -26.98
C THR A 198 18.11 -1.03 -26.66
N GLN A 199 19.37 -0.83 -26.26
CA GLN A 199 19.90 0.51 -25.97
C GLN A 199 20.15 1.31 -27.25
N LEU A 200 20.70 0.69 -28.29
CA LEU A 200 21.00 1.36 -29.55
C LEU A 200 19.70 1.65 -30.33
N GLN A 201 18.69 0.77 -30.28
CA GLN A 201 17.36 1.05 -30.84
C GLN A 201 16.67 2.19 -30.09
N LYS A 202 16.76 2.24 -28.74
CA LYS A 202 16.24 3.38 -27.96
C LYS A 202 16.98 4.68 -28.29
N PHE A 203 18.30 4.63 -28.41
CA PHE A 203 19.13 5.79 -28.75
C PHE A 203 18.86 6.30 -30.17
N VAL A 204 18.82 5.41 -31.16
CA VAL A 204 18.53 5.76 -32.56
C VAL A 204 17.09 6.24 -32.71
N LYS A 205 16.11 5.63 -32.03
CA LYS A 205 14.73 6.11 -32.01
C LYS A 205 14.62 7.50 -31.38
N HIS A 206 15.31 7.73 -30.27
CA HIS A 206 15.36 9.02 -29.60
C HIS A 206 16.03 10.11 -30.45
N GLU A 207 17.13 9.80 -31.14
CA GLU A 207 17.78 10.74 -32.07
C GLU A 207 16.94 10.97 -33.34
N ILE A 208 16.25 9.95 -33.87
CA ILE A 208 15.35 10.10 -35.03
C ILE A 208 14.16 11.00 -34.69
N GLU A 209 13.58 10.86 -33.51
CA GLU A 209 12.50 11.71 -33.00
C GLU A 209 12.98 13.15 -32.73
N ARG A 210 14.27 13.34 -32.38
CA ARG A 210 14.84 14.65 -32.05
C ARG A 210 15.24 15.49 -33.27
N ASN A 211 15.54 14.87 -34.41
CA ASN A 211 16.13 15.54 -35.57
C ASN A 211 15.14 15.79 -36.74
N GLU A 212 13.82 15.74 -36.50
CA GLU A 212 12.76 15.93 -37.51
C GLU A 212 12.90 15.05 -38.76
N PHE A 213 13.53 13.87 -38.65
CA PHE A 213 13.62 12.97 -39.78
C PHE A 213 12.21 12.49 -40.18
N PRO A 214 11.92 12.30 -41.49
CA PRO A 214 10.60 11.88 -41.94
C PRO A 214 10.22 10.59 -41.23
N ALA A 215 9.00 10.51 -40.68
CA ALA A 215 8.46 9.31 -40.01
C ALA A 215 8.58 8.03 -40.86
N ALA A 216 8.80 8.16 -42.17
CA ALA A 216 9.14 7.10 -43.10
C ALA A 216 10.51 6.40 -42.83
N LEU A 217 11.46 7.04 -42.16
CA LEU A 217 12.73 6.43 -41.72
C LEU A 217 12.68 5.87 -40.29
N ALA A 218 11.69 6.25 -39.48
CA ALA A 218 11.49 5.75 -38.11
C ALA A 218 10.91 4.32 -38.05
N ASN A 219 10.91 3.61 -39.17
CA ASN A 219 10.48 2.22 -39.24
C ASN A 219 11.43 1.32 -38.44
N GLU A 220 10.87 0.43 -37.62
CA GLU A 220 11.60 -0.42 -36.69
C GLU A 220 12.70 -1.28 -37.38
N GLU A 221 12.46 -1.63 -38.64
CA GLU A 221 13.42 -2.37 -39.49
C GLU A 221 14.64 -1.54 -39.91
N VAL A 222 14.44 -0.25 -40.20
CA VAL A 222 15.53 0.67 -40.61
C VAL A 222 16.39 1.02 -39.40
N VAL A 223 15.76 1.27 -38.26
CA VAL A 223 16.46 1.48 -36.98
C VAL A 223 17.34 0.28 -36.64
N PHE A 224 16.82 -0.93 -36.79
CA PHE A 224 17.58 -2.16 -36.58
C PHE A 224 18.75 -2.31 -37.56
N LEU A 225 18.56 -2.00 -38.84
CA LEU A 225 19.61 -2.07 -39.86
C LEU A 225 20.74 -1.07 -39.60
N VAL A 226 20.41 0.18 -39.28
CA VAL A 226 21.39 1.24 -38.97
C VAL A 226 22.17 0.91 -37.71
N ALA A 227 21.48 0.49 -36.65
CA ALA A 227 22.09 0.03 -35.41
C ALA A 227 23.07 -1.12 -35.65
N SER A 228 22.69 -2.08 -36.50
CA SER A 228 23.53 -3.24 -36.78
C SER A 228 24.69 -2.93 -37.73
N ALA A 229 24.51 -2.01 -38.68
CA ALA A 229 25.57 -1.50 -39.54
C ALA A 229 26.64 -0.74 -38.73
N LEU A 230 26.25 0.10 -37.77
CA LEU A 230 27.16 0.82 -36.86
C LEU A 230 28.10 -0.11 -36.07
N ILE A 231 27.71 -1.37 -35.86
CA ILE A 231 28.50 -2.35 -35.09
C ILE A 231 29.35 -3.21 -36.02
N VAL A 232 28.80 -3.60 -37.16
CA VAL A 232 29.50 -4.49 -38.09
C VAL A 232 30.54 -3.73 -38.92
N PHE A 233 30.28 -2.46 -39.24
CA PHE A 233 31.17 -1.67 -40.07
C PHE A 233 32.56 -1.44 -39.43
N PRO A 234 32.69 -1.10 -38.13
CA PRO A 234 34.00 -1.02 -37.48
C PRO A 234 34.75 -2.35 -37.45
N ILE A 235 34.04 -3.46 -37.20
CA ILE A 235 34.63 -4.81 -37.15
C ILE A 235 35.15 -5.22 -38.53
N LEU A 236 34.34 -5.01 -39.59
CA LEU A 236 34.74 -5.29 -40.97
C LEU A 236 35.86 -4.34 -41.44
N SER A 237 35.85 -3.08 -41.02
CA SER A 237 36.88 -2.12 -41.40
C SER A 237 38.24 -2.47 -40.77
N VAL A 238 38.25 -2.90 -39.51
CA VAL A 238 39.46 -3.43 -38.85
C VAL A 238 39.92 -4.72 -39.52
N PHE A 239 38.99 -5.62 -39.87
CA PHE A 239 39.30 -6.86 -40.59
C PHE A 239 39.91 -6.59 -41.97
N MET A 240 39.31 -5.69 -42.77
CA MET A 240 39.83 -5.27 -44.08
C MET A 240 41.21 -4.62 -43.97
N LEU A 241 41.44 -3.79 -42.94
CA LEU A 241 42.76 -3.19 -42.70
C LEU A 241 43.82 -4.25 -42.37
N LEU A 242 43.49 -5.23 -41.53
CA LEU A 242 44.39 -6.35 -41.21
C LEU A 242 44.72 -7.18 -42.46
N PHE A 243 43.74 -7.42 -43.33
CA PHE A 243 43.96 -8.12 -44.60
C PHE A 243 44.78 -7.30 -45.61
N SER A 244 44.57 -5.98 -45.66
CA SER A 244 45.35 -5.10 -46.54
C SER A 244 46.83 -5.02 -46.15
N HIS A 245 47.16 -5.31 -44.90
CA HIS A 245 48.54 -5.37 -44.40
C HIS A 245 49.20 -6.74 -44.66
N LEU A 246 48.42 -7.74 -45.12
CA LEU A 246 48.88 -9.09 -45.45
C LEU A 246 49.08 -9.33 -46.96
N SER A 247 48.60 -8.43 -47.81
CA SER A 247 48.75 -8.47 -49.27
C SER A 247 49.85 -7.54 -49.75
#